data_AF-A0A8J4E5Y3-F1
#
_entry.id   AF-A0A8J4E5Y3-F1
#
_cell.length_a   1.000
_cell.length_b   1.000
_cell.length_c   1.000
_cell.angle_alpha   90.00
_cell.angle_beta   90.00
_cell.angle_gamma   90.00
#
_symmetry.space_group_name_H-M   'P 1'
#
loop_
_entity.id
_entity.type
_entity.pdbx_description
1 polymer ?
#
loop_
_entity_poly.entity_id
_entity_poly.type
_entity_poly.pdbx_seq_one_letter_code
_entity_poly.pdbx_strand_id
1 'polypeptide(L)'
;MTRDKHRSPVPDRARRREIRAHAARLGVPYSVAARLLRAPAARRPEELSDDHRAWLFAVREQRRFAVRVTDSRQAADLPLGRAAHLTERFPPLRDPALGGTALFDGADRAAVLGVLYAVIAVESPAMLPSPAELAWVAELGEETAVDIACAAPDRAARLLLDGDRGDRGAGRGERSDRGDGGRCGHGGGHWRLWTRVEAALGTAIAGADRRMRDAARTLDREFRTVVLRHSVDGARQILDAVLAGTEAGTEAGADAGLAPGTRVRLADGTGAIVVGARWTASGPPTAYDVRTGGGTAVVGPDDVEPLLATGCR
;
A
#
# COMPACT_ATOMS: atom_id res chain seq x y z
N MET A 1 57.10 -7.95 27.66
CA MET A 1 55.63 -8.06 27.62
C MET A 1 55.13 -7.56 26.27
N THR A 2 55.17 -8.44 25.26
CA THR A 2 54.68 -8.18 23.90
C THR A 2 53.22 -8.57 23.81
N ARG A 3 52.37 -7.61 23.45
CA ARG A 3 50.92 -7.75 23.37
C ARG A 3 50.57 -8.35 22.00
N ASP A 4 50.25 -9.64 21.96
CA ASP A 4 49.76 -10.29 20.75
C ASP A 4 48.41 -9.70 20.33
N LYS A 5 48.41 -9.05 19.16
CA LYS A 5 47.20 -8.58 18.49
C LYS A 5 46.57 -9.77 17.78
N HIS A 6 45.60 -10.42 18.42
CA HIS A 6 44.71 -11.36 17.74
C HIS A 6 43.93 -10.63 16.63
N ARG A 7 44.29 -10.90 15.36
CA ARG A 7 43.47 -10.60 14.19
C ARG A 7 42.32 -11.61 14.14
N SER A 8 41.08 -11.15 14.34
CA SER A 8 39.89 -11.98 14.12
C SER A 8 39.79 -12.44 12.66
N PRO A 9 39.50 -13.73 12.39
CA PRO A 9 39.46 -14.28 11.04
C PRO A 9 38.17 -13.87 10.31
N VAL A 10 38.38 -13.09 9.25
CA VAL A 10 37.54 -12.67 8.13
C VAL A 10 36.27 -13.51 7.84
N PRO A 11 35.10 -13.16 8.42
CA PRO A 11 33.79 -13.68 8.00
C PRO A 11 33.30 -13.01 6.69
N ASP A 12 33.87 -11.86 6.34
CA ASP A 12 33.35 -10.99 5.28
C ASP A 12 33.73 -11.47 3.86
N ARG A 13 34.90 -12.09 3.66
CA ARG A 13 35.32 -12.56 2.32
C ARG A 13 34.53 -13.78 1.84
N ALA A 14 34.25 -14.73 2.74
CA ALA A 14 33.43 -15.91 2.43
C ALA A 14 32.01 -15.48 2.04
N ARG A 15 31.42 -14.60 2.86
CA ARG A 15 30.10 -14.00 2.59
C ARG A 15 30.06 -13.25 1.25
N ARG A 16 31.05 -12.41 0.95
CA ARG A 16 31.14 -11.71 -0.35
C ARG A 16 31.33 -12.66 -1.54
N ARG A 17 31.96 -13.82 -1.37
CA ARG A 17 32.09 -14.84 -2.42
C ARG A 17 30.75 -15.55 -2.65
N GLU A 18 30.06 -15.89 -1.57
CA GLU A 18 28.74 -16.50 -1.61
C GLU A 18 27.72 -15.58 -2.29
N ILE A 19 27.68 -14.29 -1.91
CA ILE A 19 26.80 -13.29 -2.55
C ILE A 19 27.11 -13.17 -4.05
N ARG A 20 28.40 -13.14 -4.44
CA ARG A 20 28.79 -13.10 -5.87
C ARG A 20 28.38 -14.36 -6.62
N ALA A 21 28.58 -15.53 -6.03
CA ALA A 21 28.17 -16.80 -6.64
C ALA A 21 26.64 -16.87 -6.79
N HIS A 22 25.90 -16.37 -5.80
CA HIS A 22 24.44 -16.32 -5.82
C HIS A 22 23.92 -15.33 -6.88
N ALA A 23 24.50 -14.13 -6.94
CA ALA A 23 24.21 -13.13 -7.97
C ALA A 23 24.45 -13.67 -9.38
N ALA A 24 25.59 -14.33 -9.61
CA ALA A 24 25.92 -14.92 -10.90
C ALA A 24 24.97 -16.06 -11.31
N ARG A 25 24.59 -16.94 -10.38
CA ARG A 25 23.62 -18.02 -10.65
C ARG A 25 22.25 -17.50 -11.04
N LEU A 26 21.79 -16.43 -10.40
CA LEU A 26 20.43 -15.88 -10.61
C LEU A 26 20.39 -14.80 -11.70
N GLY A 27 21.53 -14.30 -12.16
CA GLY A 27 21.59 -13.19 -13.11
C GLY A 27 21.09 -11.86 -12.51
N VAL A 28 21.29 -11.64 -11.21
CA VAL A 28 20.79 -10.45 -10.48
C VAL A 28 21.94 -9.59 -9.93
N PRO A 29 21.70 -8.30 -9.65
CA PRO A 29 22.69 -7.43 -9.01
C PRO A 29 23.14 -7.94 -7.63
N TYR A 30 24.38 -7.62 -7.25
CA TYR A 30 24.99 -8.05 -5.98
C TYR A 30 24.17 -7.66 -4.74
N SER A 31 23.60 -6.46 -4.72
CA SER A 31 22.77 -5.95 -3.61
C SER A 31 21.49 -6.76 -3.41
N VAL A 32 20.89 -7.24 -4.50
CA VAL A 32 19.71 -8.13 -4.47
C VAL A 32 20.11 -9.49 -3.89
N ALA A 33 21.17 -10.10 -4.41
CA ALA A 33 21.68 -11.36 -3.89
C ALA A 33 22.08 -11.28 -2.40
N ALA A 34 22.60 -10.13 -1.95
CA ALA A 34 22.93 -9.90 -0.55
C ALA A 34 21.71 -9.83 0.37
N ARG A 35 20.59 -9.26 -0.11
CA ARG A 35 19.31 -9.23 0.62
C ARG A 35 18.70 -10.64 0.72
N LEU A 36 18.78 -11.42 -0.35
CA LEU A 36 18.27 -12.80 -0.39
C LEU A 36 19.00 -13.73 0.57
N LEU A 37 20.34 -13.67 0.63
CA LEU A 37 21.11 -14.46 1.58
C LEU A 37 20.96 -13.98 3.04
N ARG A 38 20.39 -12.78 3.25
CA ARG A 38 20.01 -12.29 4.57
C ARG A 38 18.58 -12.67 4.95
N ALA A 39 17.73 -13.00 3.98
CA ALA A 39 16.37 -13.44 4.25
C ALA A 39 16.44 -14.80 4.98
N PRO A 40 15.91 -14.92 6.20
CA PRO A 40 16.03 -16.14 6.98
C PRO A 40 15.32 -17.30 6.28
N ALA A 41 16.04 -18.39 6.01
CA ALA A 41 15.46 -19.65 5.59
C ALA A 41 14.66 -20.23 6.77
N ALA A 42 13.33 -20.19 6.66
CA ALA A 42 12.37 -20.81 7.58
C ALA A 42 12.47 -20.37 9.05
N ARG A 43 11.72 -19.32 9.41
CA ARG A 43 11.33 -19.03 10.82
C ARG A 43 9.83 -19.21 11.03
N ARG A 44 9.45 -19.39 12.31
CA ARG A 44 8.10 -19.69 12.79
C ARG A 44 7.05 -18.71 12.24
N PRO A 45 5.79 -19.15 12.06
CA PRO A 45 4.74 -18.36 11.42
C PRO A 45 4.38 -17.02 12.08
N GLU A 46 4.83 -16.76 13.31
CA GLU A 46 4.48 -15.56 14.09
C GLU A 46 5.40 -14.33 13.81
N GLU A 47 6.54 -14.53 13.14
CA GLU A 47 7.47 -13.46 12.73
C GLU A 47 7.31 -13.05 11.24
N LEU A 48 6.31 -13.59 10.54
CA LEU A 48 6.26 -13.61 9.07
C LEU A 48 5.87 -12.31 8.37
N SER A 49 5.26 -11.29 8.99
CA SER A 49 4.58 -10.26 8.18
C SER A 49 5.53 -9.40 7.33
N ASP A 50 6.58 -8.83 7.93
CA ASP A 50 7.52 -7.96 7.21
C ASP A 50 8.53 -8.76 6.37
N ASP A 51 9.01 -9.91 6.89
CA ASP A 51 9.93 -10.79 6.16
C ASP A 51 9.27 -11.45 4.94
N HIS A 52 8.00 -11.86 5.05
CA HIS A 52 7.25 -12.42 3.92
C HIS A 52 6.99 -11.37 2.85
N ARG A 53 6.64 -10.14 3.24
CA ARG A 53 6.46 -9.02 2.32
C ARG A 53 7.78 -8.69 1.61
N ALA A 54 8.88 -8.57 2.34
CA ALA A 54 10.21 -8.34 1.77
C ALA A 54 10.62 -9.47 0.81
N TRP A 55 10.30 -10.72 1.13
CA TRP A 55 10.53 -11.86 0.25
C TRP A 55 9.70 -11.79 -1.04
N LEU A 56 8.40 -11.46 -0.96
CA LEU A 56 7.55 -11.28 -2.14
C LEU A 56 8.10 -10.22 -3.10
N PHE A 57 8.57 -9.09 -2.57
CA PHE A 57 9.24 -8.06 -3.37
C PHE A 57 10.53 -8.59 -4.01
N ALA A 58 11.36 -9.28 -3.24
CA ALA A 58 12.62 -9.83 -3.75
C ALA A 58 12.41 -10.92 -4.82
N VAL A 59 11.31 -11.68 -4.75
CA VAL A 59 10.92 -12.66 -5.79
C VAL A 59 10.44 -11.94 -7.06
N ARG A 60 9.69 -10.84 -6.93
CA ARG A 60 9.27 -10.04 -8.09
C ARG A 60 10.44 -9.38 -8.79
N GLU A 61 11.43 -8.87 -8.05
CA GLU A 61 12.68 -8.32 -8.61
C GLU A 61 13.49 -9.36 -9.41
N GLN A 62 13.34 -10.65 -9.11
CA GLN A 62 14.01 -11.76 -9.82
C GLN A 62 13.31 -12.19 -11.11
N ARG A 63 12.12 -11.64 -11.42
CA ARG A 63 11.42 -11.95 -12.65
C ARG A 63 12.27 -11.51 -13.84
N ARG A 64 12.25 -12.31 -14.91
CA ARG A 64 12.93 -11.97 -16.17
C ARG A 64 12.44 -10.59 -16.65
N PHE A 65 13.32 -9.83 -17.29
CA PHE A 65 13.01 -8.48 -17.78
C PHE A 65 11.69 -8.41 -18.57
N ALA A 66 11.46 -9.35 -19.51
CA ALA A 66 10.21 -9.39 -20.28
C ALA A 66 8.95 -9.56 -19.42
N VAL A 67 9.03 -10.31 -18.32
CA VAL A 67 7.92 -10.45 -17.36
C VAL A 67 7.73 -9.14 -16.61
N ARG A 68 8.82 -8.51 -16.14
CA ARG A 68 8.77 -7.20 -15.47
C ARG A 68 8.15 -6.11 -16.36
N VAL A 69 8.51 -6.05 -17.64
CA VAL A 69 7.89 -5.11 -18.60
C VAL A 69 6.40 -5.40 -18.76
N THR A 70 6.00 -6.67 -18.78
CA THR A 70 4.57 -7.05 -18.83
C THR A 70 3.83 -6.59 -17.57
N ASP A 71 4.41 -6.82 -16.40
CA ASP A 71 3.87 -6.39 -15.11
C ASP A 71 3.75 -4.85 -15.05
N SER A 72 4.78 -4.12 -15.49
CA SER A 72 4.79 -2.66 -15.54
C SER A 72 3.79 -2.10 -16.56
N ARG A 73 3.61 -2.73 -17.72
CA ARG A 73 2.55 -2.36 -18.68
C ARG A 73 1.16 -2.54 -18.09
N GLN A 74 0.93 -3.62 -17.35
CA GLN A 74 -0.32 -3.83 -16.63
C GLN A 74 -0.50 -2.77 -15.53
N ALA A 75 0.54 -2.45 -14.75
CA ALA A 75 0.52 -1.43 -13.71
C ALA A 75 0.23 -0.01 -14.25
N ALA A 76 0.63 0.26 -15.50
CA ALA A 76 0.44 1.51 -16.21
C ALA A 76 -0.91 1.60 -16.96
N ASP A 77 -1.65 0.49 -17.07
CA ASP A 77 -2.96 0.45 -17.74
C ASP A 77 -4.09 0.89 -16.81
N LEU A 78 -4.49 2.16 -16.90
CA LEU A 78 -5.62 2.70 -16.15
C LEU A 78 -6.95 2.53 -16.91
N PRO A 79 -8.08 2.28 -16.21
CA PRO A 79 -8.18 2.10 -14.76
C PRO A 79 -8.01 0.64 -14.29
N LEU A 80 -8.26 -0.34 -15.17
CA LEU A 80 -8.41 -1.75 -14.79
C LEU A 80 -7.06 -2.46 -14.54
N GLY A 81 -6.07 -2.24 -15.40
CA GLY A 81 -4.77 -2.90 -15.28
C GLY A 81 -4.05 -2.52 -13.99
N ARG A 82 -3.99 -1.23 -13.64
CA ARG A 82 -3.39 -0.74 -12.40
C ARG A 82 -4.10 -1.35 -11.19
N ALA A 83 -5.43 -1.33 -11.18
CA ALA A 83 -6.22 -1.91 -10.10
C ALA A 83 -5.95 -3.41 -9.90
N ALA A 84 -5.89 -4.17 -11.00
CA ALA A 84 -5.54 -5.59 -10.97
C ALA A 84 -4.10 -5.82 -10.50
N HIS A 85 -3.14 -5.06 -11.03
CA HIS A 85 -1.73 -5.15 -10.66
C HIS A 85 -1.51 -4.90 -9.17
N LEU A 86 -2.08 -3.81 -8.63
CA LEU A 86 -1.97 -3.51 -7.20
C LEU A 86 -2.61 -4.61 -6.33
N THR A 87 -3.75 -5.13 -6.76
CA THR A 87 -4.43 -6.23 -6.05
C THR A 87 -3.60 -7.52 -6.01
N GLU A 88 -2.89 -7.84 -7.10
CA GLU A 88 -1.97 -8.97 -7.16
C GLU A 88 -0.69 -8.73 -6.35
N ARG A 89 -0.20 -7.49 -6.34
CA ARG A 89 1.00 -7.08 -5.59
C ARG A 89 0.79 -7.16 -4.08
N PHE A 90 -0.41 -6.86 -3.62
CA PHE A 90 -0.78 -6.87 -2.20
C PHE A 90 -1.84 -7.96 -1.93
N PRO A 91 -1.46 -9.25 -1.88
CA PRO A 91 -2.41 -10.31 -1.54
C PRO A 91 -2.95 -10.15 -0.11
N PRO A 92 -4.15 -10.70 0.21
CA PRO A 92 -4.69 -10.63 1.55
C PRO A 92 -3.73 -11.29 2.53
N LEU A 93 -3.34 -10.57 3.57
CA LEU A 93 -2.40 -11.04 4.57
C LEU A 93 -3.13 -11.30 5.89
N ARG A 94 -3.22 -12.56 6.28
CA ARG A 94 -3.73 -12.97 7.60
C ARG A 94 -2.57 -13.10 8.56
N ASP A 95 -2.48 -12.22 9.53
CA ASP A 95 -1.52 -12.33 10.63
C ASP A 95 -2.28 -12.70 11.92
N PRO A 96 -1.92 -13.79 12.62
CA PRO A 96 -2.49 -14.10 13.92
C PRO A 96 -2.29 -12.98 14.96
N ALA A 97 -1.17 -12.26 14.91
CA ALA A 97 -0.88 -11.12 15.77
C ALA A 97 -1.82 -9.94 15.51
N LEU A 98 -2.45 -9.92 14.33
CA LEU A 98 -3.51 -9.00 13.95
C LEU A 98 -4.88 -9.47 14.45
N GLY A 99 -4.99 -10.29 15.51
CA GLY A 99 -6.26 -10.65 16.14
C GLY A 99 -7.29 -11.23 15.16
N GLY A 100 -6.84 -11.90 14.10
CA GLY A 100 -7.68 -12.49 13.06
C GLY A 100 -8.15 -11.54 11.94
N THR A 101 -7.85 -10.24 11.96
CA THR A 101 -8.20 -9.36 10.83
C THR A 101 -7.13 -9.44 9.75
N ALA A 102 -7.54 -9.61 8.50
CA ALA A 102 -6.64 -9.64 7.37
C ALA A 102 -6.31 -8.21 6.88
N LEU A 103 -5.03 -7.94 6.57
CA LEU A 103 -4.63 -6.77 5.79
C LEU A 103 -4.87 -7.04 4.31
N PHE A 104 -5.14 -5.97 3.56
CA PHE A 104 -5.42 -5.99 2.13
C PHE A 104 -6.61 -6.90 1.74
N ASP A 105 -7.52 -7.17 2.68
CA ASP A 105 -8.65 -8.08 2.47
C ASP A 105 -9.80 -7.45 1.68
N GLY A 106 -10.70 -8.28 1.20
CA GLY A 106 -11.85 -7.90 0.39
C GLY A 106 -11.74 -8.45 -1.03
N ALA A 107 -12.66 -9.33 -1.39
CA ALA A 107 -12.72 -9.95 -2.73
C ALA A 107 -12.81 -8.91 -3.86
N ASP A 108 -13.42 -7.77 -3.54
CA ASP A 108 -13.84 -6.76 -4.51
C ASP A 108 -12.84 -5.58 -4.66
N ARG A 109 -11.66 -5.67 -4.01
CA ARG A 109 -10.64 -4.61 -3.98
C ARG A 109 -10.17 -4.12 -5.36
N ALA A 110 -10.06 -5.01 -6.34
CA ALA A 110 -9.71 -4.62 -7.71
C ALA A 110 -10.80 -3.77 -8.36
N ALA A 111 -12.07 -4.15 -8.17
CA ALA A 111 -13.20 -3.39 -8.70
C ALA A 111 -13.30 -2.01 -8.01
N VAL A 112 -13.10 -1.95 -6.68
CA VAL A 112 -13.06 -0.68 -5.93
C VAL A 112 -11.96 0.24 -6.48
N LEU A 113 -10.72 -0.25 -6.60
CA LEU A 113 -9.61 0.55 -7.15
C LEU A 113 -9.90 1.01 -8.58
N GLY A 114 -10.40 0.13 -9.45
CA GLY A 114 -10.72 0.47 -10.82
C GLY A 114 -11.80 1.55 -10.93
N VAL A 115 -12.83 1.48 -10.09
CA VAL A 115 -13.87 2.51 -9.98
C VAL A 115 -13.27 3.85 -9.57
N LEU A 116 -12.40 3.88 -8.55
CA LEU A 116 -11.77 5.12 -8.08
C LEU A 116 -10.93 5.78 -9.19
N TYR A 117 -10.14 4.99 -9.93
CA TYR A 117 -9.39 5.50 -11.07
C TYR A 117 -10.29 5.99 -12.21
N ALA A 118 -11.43 5.33 -12.47
CA ALA A 118 -12.40 5.80 -13.45
C ALA A 118 -13.02 7.15 -13.05
N VAL A 119 -13.36 7.34 -11.77
CA VAL A 119 -13.83 8.62 -11.23
C VAL A 119 -12.80 9.73 -11.48
N ILE A 120 -11.53 9.48 -11.16
CA ILE A 120 -10.44 10.44 -11.38
C ILE A 120 -10.27 10.76 -12.86
N ALA A 121 -10.32 9.75 -13.74
CA ALA A 121 -10.19 9.95 -15.18
C ALA A 121 -11.29 10.85 -15.75
N VAL A 122 -12.51 10.76 -15.22
CA VAL A 122 -13.65 11.57 -15.67
C VAL A 122 -13.60 12.97 -15.08
N GLU A 123 -13.38 13.10 -13.78
CA GLU A 123 -13.54 14.37 -13.08
C GLU A 123 -12.26 15.21 -13.05
N SER A 124 -11.10 14.59 -13.24
CA SER A 124 -9.80 15.24 -13.11
C SER A 124 -8.77 14.61 -14.05
N PRO A 125 -9.02 14.60 -15.38
CA PRO A 125 -8.13 13.96 -16.35
C PRO A 125 -6.71 14.55 -16.33
N ALA A 126 -6.55 15.82 -15.93
CA ALA A 126 -5.25 16.47 -15.80
C ALA A 126 -4.34 15.88 -14.70
N MET A 127 -4.90 15.09 -13.76
CA MET A 127 -4.10 14.36 -12.77
C MET A 127 -3.53 13.04 -13.31
N LEU A 128 -3.99 12.57 -14.47
CA LEU A 128 -3.50 11.35 -15.05
C LEU A 128 -2.20 11.61 -15.81
N PRO A 129 -1.17 10.77 -15.64
CA PRO A 129 0.01 10.81 -16.49
C PRO A 129 -0.38 10.57 -17.95
N SER A 130 0.37 11.17 -18.88
CA SER A 130 0.03 11.02 -20.29
C SER A 130 0.20 9.56 -20.75
N PRO A 131 -0.58 9.07 -21.74
CA PRO A 131 -0.39 7.70 -22.25
C PRO A 131 1.02 7.42 -22.77
N ALA A 132 1.69 8.44 -23.33
CA ALA A 132 3.07 8.32 -23.83
C ALA A 132 4.07 8.18 -22.68
N GLU A 133 3.89 8.94 -21.60
CA GLU A 133 4.69 8.83 -20.38
C GLU A 133 4.53 7.45 -19.74
N LEU A 134 3.29 6.99 -19.54
CA LEU A 134 3.00 5.67 -18.96
C LEU A 134 3.58 4.53 -19.81
N ALA A 135 3.46 4.63 -21.13
CA ALA A 135 4.07 3.65 -22.04
C ALA A 135 5.59 3.63 -21.89
N TRP A 136 6.24 4.81 -21.87
CA TRP A 136 7.69 4.90 -21.70
C TRP A 136 8.17 4.35 -20.35
N VAL A 137 7.53 4.75 -19.24
CA VAL A 137 7.85 4.25 -17.89
C VAL A 137 7.67 2.73 -17.81
N ALA A 138 6.61 2.19 -18.42
CA ALA A 138 6.35 0.76 -18.42
C ALA A 138 7.45 -0.06 -19.13
N GLU A 139 8.09 0.48 -20.17
CA GLU A 139 9.20 -0.20 -20.87
C GLU A 139 10.47 -0.31 -20.03
N LEU A 140 10.60 0.45 -18.94
CA LEU A 140 11.71 0.30 -17.99
C LEU A 140 11.62 -1.04 -17.23
N GLY A 141 10.43 -1.64 -17.14
CA GLY A 141 10.19 -2.83 -16.32
C GLY A 141 10.40 -2.57 -14.83
N GLU A 142 10.30 -1.31 -14.39
CA GLU A 142 10.48 -0.89 -13.00
C GLU A 142 9.11 -0.50 -12.42
N GLU A 143 8.53 -1.39 -11.60
CA GLU A 143 7.25 -1.13 -10.92
C GLU A 143 7.27 0.19 -10.13
N THR A 144 8.37 0.47 -9.42
CA THR A 144 8.54 1.73 -8.66
C THR A 144 8.47 2.98 -9.54
N ALA A 145 8.97 2.91 -10.78
CA ALA A 145 8.87 4.05 -11.70
C ALA A 145 7.41 4.31 -12.10
N VAL A 146 6.62 3.25 -12.30
CA VAL A 146 5.17 3.36 -12.54
C VAL A 146 4.45 3.88 -11.29
N ASP A 147 4.84 3.45 -10.09
CA ASP A 147 4.28 3.95 -8.84
C ASP A 147 4.52 5.46 -8.67
N ILE A 148 5.74 5.94 -8.98
CA ILE A 148 6.06 7.38 -8.94
C ILE A 148 5.21 8.15 -9.95
N ALA A 149 5.12 7.67 -11.20
CA ALA A 149 4.30 8.31 -12.22
C ALA A 149 2.81 8.37 -11.81
N CYS A 150 2.30 7.32 -11.17
CA CYS A 150 0.92 7.24 -10.72
C CYS A 150 0.69 7.74 -9.28
N ALA A 151 1.66 8.36 -8.62
CA ALA A 151 1.51 8.80 -7.23
C ALA A 151 0.37 9.83 -7.07
N ALA A 152 0.20 10.75 -8.03
CA ALA A 152 -0.88 11.73 -8.02
C ALA A 152 -2.29 11.09 -8.12
N PRO A 153 -2.60 10.24 -9.13
CA PRO A 153 -3.90 9.57 -9.18
C PRO A 153 -4.11 8.59 -8.02
N ASP A 154 -3.07 7.90 -7.53
CA ASP A 154 -3.21 7.02 -6.36
C ASP A 154 -3.59 7.81 -5.10
N ARG A 155 -2.97 8.97 -4.90
CA ARG A 155 -3.30 9.87 -3.80
C ARG A 155 -4.72 10.43 -3.93
N ALA A 156 -5.13 10.83 -5.12
CA ALA A 156 -6.51 11.25 -5.37
C ALA A 156 -7.51 10.13 -5.07
N ALA A 157 -7.22 8.89 -5.49
CA ALA A 157 -8.05 7.72 -5.21
C ALA A 157 -8.14 7.46 -3.71
N ARG A 158 -7.03 7.61 -2.99
CA ARG A 158 -6.97 7.45 -1.55
C ARG A 158 -7.83 8.50 -0.84
N LEU A 159 -7.80 9.77 -1.27
CA LEU A 159 -8.60 10.84 -0.68
C LEU A 159 -10.11 10.70 -0.93
N LEU A 160 -10.51 10.12 -2.06
CA LEU A 160 -11.92 9.76 -2.29
C LEU A 160 -12.46 8.82 -1.20
N LEU A 161 -11.62 7.91 -0.69
CA LEU A 161 -11.97 6.99 0.40
C LEU A 161 -11.99 7.63 1.80
N ASP A 162 -11.47 8.85 1.98
CA ASP A 162 -11.48 9.57 3.27
C ASP A 162 -12.77 10.37 3.47
N GLY A 163 -13.41 10.86 2.40
CA GLY A 163 -14.71 11.53 2.46
C GLY A 163 -15.81 10.68 3.14
N ASP A 164 -15.63 9.35 3.12
CA ASP A 164 -16.51 8.37 3.76
C ASP A 164 -16.36 8.29 5.28
N ARG A 165 -15.21 8.69 5.84
CA ARG A 165 -14.91 8.52 7.26
C ARG A 165 -15.68 9.47 8.18
N GLY A 166 -16.33 10.49 7.60
CA GLY A 166 -17.31 11.37 8.23
C GLY A 166 -17.21 11.43 9.74
N ASP A 167 -16.25 12.21 10.24
CA ASP A 167 -16.28 12.86 11.56
C ASP A 167 -16.59 12.01 12.81
N ARG A 168 -16.38 10.69 12.78
CA ARG A 168 -16.68 9.82 13.94
C ARG A 168 -15.73 10.00 15.13
N GLY A 169 -14.67 10.80 15.00
CA GLY A 169 -13.54 10.80 15.94
C GLY A 169 -13.26 12.10 16.68
N ALA A 170 -13.76 13.26 16.25
CA ALA A 170 -13.31 14.54 16.79
C ALA A 170 -14.09 15.03 18.04
N GLY A 171 -15.17 14.34 18.44
CA GLY A 171 -16.14 14.89 19.40
C GLY A 171 -16.34 14.12 20.72
N ARG A 172 -15.54 13.09 21.06
CA ARG A 172 -15.75 12.32 22.31
C ARG A 172 -14.90 12.84 23.46
N GLY A 173 -15.01 14.14 23.70
CA GLY A 173 -14.32 14.82 24.78
C GLY A 173 -15.14 16.00 25.29
N GLU A 174 -16.39 15.76 25.71
CA GLU A 174 -16.99 16.41 26.89
C GLU A 174 -18.42 15.90 27.13
N ARG A 175 -18.62 15.39 28.35
CA ARG A 175 -19.90 14.94 28.89
C ARG A 175 -20.89 16.10 28.86
N SER A 176 -21.93 16.00 28.03
CA SER A 176 -23.20 16.66 28.30
C SER A 176 -24.24 15.58 28.58
N ASP A 177 -24.49 15.33 29.86
CA ASP A 177 -25.64 14.59 30.39
C ASP A 177 -26.92 15.39 30.10
N ARG A 178 -27.41 15.32 28.85
CA ARG A 178 -28.82 15.62 28.56
C ARG A 178 -29.35 14.54 27.63
N GLY A 179 -30.20 13.70 28.21
CA GLY A 179 -30.99 12.74 27.47
C GLY A 179 -31.86 13.47 26.46
N ASP A 180 -31.65 13.16 25.18
CA ASP A 180 -32.63 13.45 24.14
C ASP A 180 -32.51 12.44 22.99
N GLY A 181 -33.66 11.81 22.73
CA GLY A 181 -34.12 11.17 21.49
C GLY A 181 -33.12 10.66 20.47
N GLY A 182 -32.70 9.41 20.62
CA GLY A 182 -32.84 8.33 19.62
C GLY A 182 -32.84 8.66 18.12
N ARG A 183 -31.90 9.46 17.61
CA ARG A 183 -31.62 9.51 16.17
C ARG A 183 -30.45 8.59 15.87
N CYS A 184 -30.76 7.46 15.24
CA CYS A 184 -29.81 6.61 14.55
C CYS A 184 -29.13 7.42 13.42
N GLY A 185 -28.03 8.09 13.77
CA GLY A 185 -27.13 8.77 12.83
C GLY A 185 -26.43 7.77 11.91
N HIS A 186 -27.13 7.25 10.92
CA HIS A 186 -26.56 6.40 9.89
C HIS A 186 -25.73 7.23 8.90
N GLY A 187 -24.41 7.20 9.11
CA GLY A 187 -23.36 7.15 8.07
C GLY A 187 -23.61 7.85 6.72
N GLY A 188 -23.79 9.17 6.68
CA GLY A 188 -24.01 9.90 5.41
C GLY A 188 -22.82 9.98 4.44
N GLY A 189 -21.61 9.55 4.85
CA GLY A 189 -20.40 9.61 4.01
C GLY A 189 -20.49 8.69 2.79
N HIS A 190 -20.71 7.39 3.02
CA HIS A 190 -20.69 6.35 1.97
C HIS A 190 -21.63 6.60 0.80
N TRP A 191 -22.84 7.10 1.07
CA TRP A 191 -23.78 7.40 0.00
C TRP A 191 -23.27 8.48 -0.96
N ARG A 192 -22.50 9.47 -0.49
CA ARG A 192 -21.97 10.53 -1.35
C ARG A 192 -20.90 10.00 -2.31
N LEU A 193 -20.00 9.14 -1.82
CA LEU A 193 -19.00 8.50 -2.67
C LEU A 193 -19.68 7.67 -3.77
N TRP A 194 -20.68 6.88 -3.41
CA TRP A 194 -21.38 6.01 -4.36
C TRP A 194 -22.16 6.76 -5.43
N THR A 195 -22.87 7.83 -5.06
CA THR A 195 -23.53 8.69 -6.05
C THR A 195 -22.51 9.32 -7.02
N ARG A 196 -21.36 9.74 -6.51
CA ARG A 196 -20.27 10.29 -7.35
C ARG A 196 -19.71 9.23 -8.30
N VAL A 197 -19.49 8.02 -7.80
CA VAL A 197 -19.08 6.86 -8.62
C VAL A 197 -20.08 6.58 -9.75
N GLU A 198 -21.37 6.49 -9.43
CA GLU A 198 -22.42 6.21 -10.43
C GLU A 198 -22.45 7.29 -11.52
N ALA A 199 -22.35 8.56 -11.14
CA ALA A 199 -22.31 9.68 -12.07
C ALA A 199 -21.07 9.62 -12.99
N ALA A 200 -19.89 9.32 -12.42
CA ALA A 200 -18.65 9.20 -13.18
C ALA A 200 -18.70 8.02 -14.15
N LEU A 201 -19.16 6.84 -13.72
CA LEU A 201 -19.31 5.67 -14.59
C LEU A 201 -20.32 5.94 -15.70
N GLY A 202 -21.45 6.58 -15.41
CA GLY A 202 -22.42 6.99 -16.43
C GLY A 202 -21.81 7.93 -17.47
N THR A 203 -21.02 8.91 -17.03
CA THR A 203 -20.29 9.83 -17.92
C THR A 203 -19.26 9.09 -18.78
N ALA A 204 -18.47 8.18 -18.19
CA ALA A 204 -17.49 7.38 -18.91
C ALA A 204 -18.14 6.44 -19.95
N ILE A 205 -19.31 5.86 -19.64
CA ILE A 205 -20.08 5.03 -20.56
C ILE A 205 -20.62 5.83 -21.75
N ALA A 206 -21.00 7.09 -21.55
CA ALA A 206 -21.45 7.98 -22.61
C ALA A 206 -20.30 8.62 -23.41
N GLY A 207 -19.08 8.64 -22.85
CA GLY A 207 -17.90 9.30 -23.42
C GLY A 207 -17.41 8.70 -24.74
N ALA A 208 -16.58 9.44 -25.48
CA ALA A 208 -16.07 9.06 -26.80
C ALA A 208 -14.95 8.01 -26.78
N ASP A 209 -14.14 7.97 -25.71
CA ASP A 209 -13.05 7.01 -25.56
C ASP A 209 -13.59 5.58 -25.39
N ARG A 210 -13.36 4.72 -26.39
CA ARG A 210 -13.81 3.34 -26.39
C ARG A 210 -13.21 2.52 -25.25
N ARG A 211 -11.92 2.71 -24.93
CA ARG A 211 -11.23 1.94 -23.88
C ARG A 211 -11.84 2.26 -22.52
N MET A 212 -11.98 3.56 -22.23
CA MET A 212 -12.62 4.02 -20.99
C MET A 212 -14.08 3.55 -20.91
N ARG A 213 -14.83 3.60 -22.02
CA ARG A 213 -16.21 3.13 -22.09
C ARG A 213 -16.35 1.64 -21.74
N ASP A 214 -15.49 0.79 -22.31
CA ASP A 214 -15.52 -0.65 -22.08
C ASP A 214 -15.07 -1.01 -20.65
N ALA A 215 -14.09 -0.26 -20.11
CA ALA A 215 -13.70 -0.35 -18.71
C ALA A 215 -14.86 0.05 -17.77
N ALA A 216 -15.52 1.17 -18.03
CA ALA A 216 -16.64 1.67 -17.22
C ALA A 216 -17.85 0.71 -17.24
N ARG A 217 -18.14 0.06 -18.37
CA ARG A 217 -19.19 -0.99 -18.45
C ARG A 217 -18.83 -2.24 -17.65
N THR A 218 -17.54 -2.57 -17.57
CA THR A 218 -17.08 -3.68 -16.74
C THR A 218 -17.21 -3.30 -15.27
N LEU A 219 -16.74 -2.11 -14.89
CA LEU A 219 -16.80 -1.59 -13.53
C LEU A 219 -18.24 -1.35 -13.04
N ASP A 220 -19.18 -0.87 -13.87
CA ASP A 220 -20.60 -0.71 -13.48
C ASP A 220 -21.24 -2.05 -13.09
N ARG A 221 -20.91 -3.13 -13.81
CA ARG A 221 -21.41 -4.48 -13.48
C ARG A 221 -20.84 -4.98 -12.16
N GLU A 222 -19.53 -4.82 -11.96
CA GLU A 222 -18.87 -5.22 -10.72
C GLU A 222 -19.38 -4.36 -9.54
N PHE A 223 -19.40 -3.04 -9.70
CA PHE A 223 -19.78 -2.06 -8.68
C PHE A 223 -21.13 -2.38 -8.02
N ARG A 224 -22.14 -2.75 -8.81
CA ARG A 224 -23.46 -3.14 -8.27
C ARG A 224 -23.40 -4.34 -7.32
N THR A 225 -22.42 -5.22 -7.48
CA THR A 225 -22.20 -6.34 -6.55
C THR A 225 -21.34 -5.93 -5.34
N VAL A 226 -20.39 -5.01 -5.53
CA VAL A 226 -19.49 -4.49 -4.49
C VAL A 226 -20.21 -3.59 -3.48
N VAL A 227 -21.05 -2.66 -3.94
CA VAL A 227 -21.77 -1.68 -3.10
C VAL A 227 -22.51 -2.36 -1.94
N LEU A 228 -23.04 -3.55 -2.17
CA LEU A 228 -23.80 -4.31 -1.18
C LEU A 228 -22.93 -4.91 -0.05
N ARG A 229 -21.61 -5.00 -0.25
CA ARG A 229 -20.67 -5.67 0.67
C ARG A 229 -19.85 -4.70 1.51
N HIS A 230 -19.93 -3.41 1.21
CA HIS A 230 -19.52 -2.26 2.05
C HIS A 230 -18.06 -2.20 2.55
N SER A 231 -17.15 -3.11 2.20
CA SER A 231 -15.76 -3.02 2.64
C SER A 231 -14.85 -2.45 1.55
N VAL A 232 -14.29 -1.28 1.83
CA VAL A 232 -13.26 -0.60 1.02
C VAL A 232 -11.88 -0.61 1.69
N ASP A 233 -11.75 -1.29 2.84
CA ASP A 233 -10.55 -1.19 3.68
C ASP A 233 -9.32 -1.80 3.01
N GLY A 234 -9.46 -2.89 2.27
CA GLY A 234 -8.34 -3.47 1.51
C GLY A 234 -7.83 -2.52 0.43
N ALA A 235 -8.72 -1.88 -0.33
CA ALA A 235 -8.31 -0.89 -1.34
C ALA A 235 -7.60 0.31 -0.69
N ARG A 236 -8.09 0.77 0.47
CA ARG A 236 -7.45 1.83 1.26
C ARG A 236 -6.03 1.43 1.67
N GLN A 237 -5.88 0.24 2.25
CA GLN A 237 -4.60 -0.30 2.69
C GLN A 237 -3.62 -0.48 1.54
N ILE A 238 -4.09 -0.92 0.38
CA ILE A 238 -3.28 -1.03 -0.84
C ILE A 238 -2.73 0.35 -1.23
N LEU A 239 -3.58 1.37 -1.31
CA LEU A 239 -3.15 2.73 -1.67
C LEU A 239 -2.20 3.31 -0.61
N ASP A 240 -2.46 3.10 0.68
CA ASP A 240 -1.56 3.50 1.77
C ASP A 240 -0.17 2.84 1.62
N ALA A 241 -0.12 1.56 1.26
CA ALA A 241 1.13 0.83 1.07
C ALA A 241 1.92 1.32 -0.15
N VAL A 242 1.24 1.64 -1.26
CA VAL A 242 1.87 2.18 -2.47
C VAL A 242 2.45 3.57 -2.19
N LEU A 243 1.65 4.46 -1.60
CA LEU A 243 2.07 5.84 -1.30
C LEU A 243 3.21 5.90 -0.28
N ALA A 244 3.19 5.04 0.74
CA ALA A 244 4.32 4.89 1.66
C ALA A 244 5.62 4.50 0.94
N GLY A 245 5.53 3.64 -0.08
CA GLY A 245 6.67 3.20 -0.88
C GLY A 245 7.22 4.29 -1.80
N THR A 246 6.37 5.13 -2.39
CA THR A 246 6.82 6.20 -3.30
C THR A 246 7.54 7.33 -2.57
N GLU A 247 7.05 7.73 -1.39
CA GLU A 247 7.67 8.82 -0.61
C GLU A 247 9.04 8.41 -0.07
N ALA A 248 9.23 7.14 0.29
CA ALA A 248 10.50 6.59 0.78
C ALA A 248 11.66 6.70 -0.22
N GLY A 249 11.37 6.82 -1.52
CA GLY A 249 12.37 7.00 -2.57
C GLY A 249 12.85 8.43 -2.77
N THR A 250 12.20 9.41 -2.16
CA THR A 250 12.59 10.82 -2.25
C THR A 250 13.68 11.16 -1.23
N GLU A 251 14.60 12.07 -1.57
CA GLU A 251 15.77 12.42 -0.71
C GLU A 251 15.39 13.04 0.66
N ALA A 252 14.10 13.23 0.95
CA ALA A 252 13.56 13.60 2.26
C ALA A 252 13.59 12.41 3.26
N GLY A 253 14.74 11.73 3.33
CA GLY A 253 14.97 10.39 3.87
C GLY A 253 14.84 10.17 5.39
N ALA A 254 13.89 10.83 6.05
CA ALA A 254 13.48 10.52 7.42
C ALA A 254 11.96 10.40 7.59
N ASP A 255 11.17 11.03 6.71
CA ASP A 255 9.71 11.14 6.85
C ASP A 255 8.95 10.17 5.92
N ALA A 256 9.59 9.05 5.59
CA ALA A 256 8.96 8.00 4.79
C ALA A 256 7.74 7.45 5.53
N GLY A 257 6.59 7.45 4.87
CA GLY A 257 5.35 6.94 5.45
C GLY A 257 5.47 5.48 5.89
N LEU A 258 4.87 5.12 7.02
CA LEU A 258 4.79 3.73 7.46
C LEU A 258 3.69 2.99 6.70
N ALA A 259 4.05 1.93 5.99
CA ALA A 259 3.09 1.11 5.25
C ALA A 259 2.22 0.25 6.20
N PRO A 260 0.97 -0.10 5.82
CA PRO A 260 0.18 -1.08 6.54
C PRO A 260 0.93 -2.41 6.75
N GLY A 261 0.82 -2.96 7.95
CA GLY A 261 1.55 -4.14 8.42
C GLY A 261 2.83 -3.83 9.20
N THR A 262 3.32 -2.59 9.14
CA THR A 262 4.52 -2.17 9.88
C THR A 262 4.26 -2.22 11.39
N ARG A 263 5.12 -2.93 12.13
CA ARG A 263 5.09 -2.95 13.61
C ARG A 263 5.70 -1.67 14.17
N VAL A 264 5.02 -1.06 15.12
CA VAL A 264 5.43 0.20 15.75
C VAL A 264 5.32 0.13 17.27
N ARG A 265 6.04 1.02 17.96
CA ARG A 265 5.86 1.32 19.37
C ARG A 265 5.27 2.72 19.48
N LEU A 266 4.19 2.83 20.25
CA LEU A 266 3.55 4.11 20.54
C LEU A 266 4.33 4.86 21.64
N ALA A 267 4.07 6.16 21.79
CA ALA A 267 4.72 7.01 22.80
C ALA A 267 4.58 6.49 24.26
N ASP A 268 3.51 5.75 24.57
CA ASP A 268 3.28 5.11 25.88
C ASP A 268 4.02 3.76 26.05
N GLY A 269 4.80 3.33 25.05
CA GLY A 269 5.50 2.05 25.01
C GLY A 269 4.66 0.89 24.47
N THR A 270 3.36 1.10 24.20
CA THR A 270 2.47 0.06 23.69
C THR A 270 2.88 -0.37 22.28
N GLY A 271 3.00 -1.69 22.07
CA GLY A 271 3.20 -2.24 20.73
C GLY A 271 1.92 -2.15 19.89
N ALA A 272 2.05 -1.72 18.64
CA ALA A 272 0.94 -1.62 17.70
C ALA A 272 1.35 -2.02 16.28
N ILE A 273 0.37 -2.17 15.39
CA ILE A 273 0.59 -2.40 13.96
C ILE A 273 -0.15 -1.32 13.17
N VAL A 274 0.53 -0.72 12.20
CA VAL A 274 -0.09 0.22 11.26
C VAL A 274 -1.09 -0.52 10.39
N VAL A 275 -2.35 -0.09 10.36
CA VAL A 275 -3.41 -0.67 9.52
C VAL A 275 -3.91 0.30 8.45
N GLY A 276 -3.46 1.55 8.48
CA GLY A 276 -3.74 2.57 7.48
C GLY A 276 -3.02 3.87 7.78
N ALA A 277 -3.05 4.80 6.83
CA ALA A 277 -2.47 6.13 6.94
C ALA A 277 -3.50 7.18 6.54
N ARG A 278 -3.37 8.39 7.09
CA ARG A 278 -4.16 9.56 6.70
C ARG A 278 -3.27 10.48 5.88
N TRP A 279 -3.78 10.92 4.74
CA TRP A 279 -3.01 11.67 3.77
C TRP A 279 -3.64 13.04 3.53
N THR A 280 -2.79 14.01 3.25
CA THR A 280 -3.18 15.29 2.62
C THR A 280 -3.02 15.19 1.09
N ALA A 281 -3.47 16.22 0.38
CA ALA A 281 -3.32 16.33 -1.08
C ALA A 281 -1.87 16.23 -1.58
N SER A 282 -0.90 16.52 -0.72
CA SER A 282 0.54 16.35 -0.96
C SER A 282 1.27 16.09 0.37
N GLY A 283 2.50 15.59 0.29
CA GLY A 283 3.39 15.38 1.45
C GLY A 283 3.19 14.05 2.20
N PRO A 284 3.88 13.86 3.33
CA PRO A 284 3.83 12.62 4.12
C PRO A 284 2.46 12.41 4.78
N PRO A 285 2.20 11.22 5.35
CA PRO A 285 1.02 10.98 6.17
C PRO A 285 0.92 11.96 7.35
N THR A 286 -0.29 12.43 7.64
CA THR A 286 -0.56 13.32 8.79
C THR A 286 -0.95 12.57 10.06
N ALA A 287 -1.29 11.28 9.94
CA ALA A 287 -1.56 10.38 11.05
C ALA A 287 -1.57 8.93 10.56
N TYR A 288 -1.47 7.99 11.49
CA TYR A 288 -1.61 6.56 11.24
C TYR A 288 -2.82 6.01 11.98
N ASP A 289 -3.57 5.15 11.30
CA ASP A 289 -4.51 4.27 11.99
C ASP A 289 -3.70 3.05 12.44
N VAL A 290 -3.54 2.89 13.74
CA VAL A 290 -2.79 1.82 14.37
C VAL A 290 -3.75 0.89 15.10
N ARG A 291 -3.33 -0.36 15.26
CA ARG A 291 -4.07 -1.33 16.05
C ARG A 291 -3.22 -1.90 17.17
N THR A 292 -3.79 -1.85 18.36
CA THR A 292 -3.24 -2.42 19.59
C THR A 292 -4.10 -3.62 20.01
N GLY A 293 -3.68 -4.33 21.07
CA GLY A 293 -4.51 -5.38 21.68
C GLY A 293 -5.85 -4.87 22.22
N GLY A 294 -5.99 -3.55 22.46
CA GLY A 294 -7.21 -2.92 22.96
C GLY A 294 -8.15 -2.36 21.88
N GLY A 295 -7.75 -2.35 20.61
CA GLY A 295 -8.55 -1.81 19.51
C GLY A 295 -7.76 -0.97 18.52
N THR A 296 -8.47 -0.21 17.68
CA THR A 296 -7.87 0.73 16.72
C THR A 296 -7.77 2.13 17.31
N ALA A 297 -6.64 2.78 17.11
CA ALA A 297 -6.38 4.16 17.50
C ALA A 297 -5.83 4.96 16.32
N VAL A 298 -5.90 6.28 16.41
CA VAL A 298 -5.30 7.22 15.46
C VAL A 298 -4.19 7.94 16.19
N VAL A 299 -3.01 7.95 15.62
CA VAL A 299 -1.80 8.50 16.25
C VAL A 299 -1.07 9.41 15.29
N GLY A 300 -0.43 10.46 15.81
CA GLY A 300 0.40 11.35 15.01
C GLY A 300 1.68 10.66 14.52
N PRO A 301 2.33 11.16 13.47
CA PRO A 301 3.61 10.64 13.00
C PRO A 301 4.71 10.66 14.08
N ASP A 302 4.69 11.68 14.96
CA ASP A 302 5.66 11.83 16.06
C ASP A 302 5.41 10.84 17.21
N ASP A 303 4.24 10.21 17.25
CA ASP A 303 3.83 9.27 18.31
C ASP A 303 4.09 7.80 17.93
N VAL A 304 4.67 7.54 16.76
CA VAL A 304 4.96 6.19 16.27
C VAL A 304 6.44 6.01 15.97
N GLU A 305 7.07 5.07 16.69
CA GLU A 305 8.43 4.64 16.41
C GLU A 305 8.38 3.27 15.70
N PRO A 306 8.96 3.12 14.48
CA PRO A 306 9.04 1.82 13.84
C PRO A 306 9.87 0.87 14.69
N LEU A 307 9.30 -0.29 15.01
CA LEU A 307 10.06 -1.36 15.64
C LEU A 307 10.97 -1.95 14.57
N LEU A 308 12.17 -1.36 14.41
CA LEU A 308 13.23 -1.97 13.63
C LEU A 308 13.36 -3.39 14.13
N ALA A 309 13.32 -4.36 13.22
CA ALA A 309 13.66 -5.73 13.51
C ALA A 309 15.06 -5.71 14.11
N THR A 310 15.14 -5.63 15.44
CA THR A 310 16.37 -5.69 16.19
C THR A 310 16.86 -7.07 15.90
N GLY A 311 17.78 -7.17 14.94
CA GLY A 311 18.42 -8.43 14.62
C GLY A 311 18.91 -8.99 15.95
N CYS A 312 18.29 -10.08 16.40
CA CYS A 312 18.83 -10.90 17.46
C CYS A 312 20.26 -11.22 17.00
N ARG A 313 21.22 -10.52 17.60
CA ARG A 313 22.65 -10.81 17.45
C ARG A 313 22.97 -12.06 18.25
#